data_AF-A0A3Q1F5M7-F1
#
_entry.id   AF-A0A3Q1F5M7-F1
#
_cell.length_a   1.000
_cell.length_b   1.000
_cell.length_c   1.000
_cell.angle_alpha   90.00
_cell.angle_beta   90.00
_cell.angle_gamma   90.00
#
_symmetry.space_group_name_H-M   'P 1'
#
loop_
_entity.id
_entity.type
_entity.pdbx_description
1 polymer ?
#
loop_
_entity_poly.entity_id
_entity_poly.type
_entity_poly.pdbx_seq_one_letter_code
_entity_poly.pdbx_strand_id
1 'polypeptide(L)'
;CPPHKPPARYWQELPDKGKDEKDEEKPLPQKDQQTQKAKKRKQQEDQRDGKKFKSDPFPGPAPLSKERVQKFKRKDKAKRPRNQHFKLRDIMKRSDEASEMSQKQAARFDILLPEDAGFLEGDEDEDTCTISQEDIAEAVDITSGTKYFNLKLSQFGPYRVDYTKTGRHLLLGGRRGHVACIDWQSKHLMCEINVMESVNDVKWLHSEAMYAVAQKKWLYIYDSNGIELHCIRKFNDVLRMQFLPYHFLLATASATSFLQYLDVSVGKEVAAFCTKMGRLDVMCQNPHNAIIHLGHPNGTVTLWSPNQKEALVKMLCHQGGVRSVTVDKTGTYMVTSGLDKKLKVYDIRAFKPLKSYFLPAGASCLSLSQRGLLSAATGDVVQVTIASTPNSD
;
A
#
# COMPACT_ATOMS: atom_id res chain seq x y z
N CYS A 1 -28.97 -42.80 21.93
CA CYS A 1 -28.52 -41.40 21.87
C CYS A 1 -29.34 -40.67 20.82
N PRO A 2 -30.18 -39.66 21.17
CA PRO A 2 -31.03 -39.00 20.19
C PRO A 2 -30.19 -38.10 19.26
N PRO A 3 -30.56 -37.93 17.99
CA PRO A 3 -29.83 -37.07 17.05
C PRO A 3 -30.14 -35.60 17.31
N HIS A 4 -29.08 -34.78 17.41
CA HIS A 4 -29.15 -33.34 17.57
C HIS A 4 -29.72 -32.69 16.30
N LYS A 5 -30.80 -31.91 16.42
CA LYS A 5 -31.31 -31.07 15.31
C LYS A 5 -30.39 -29.86 15.11
N PRO A 6 -30.17 -29.41 13.85
CA PRO A 6 -29.44 -28.18 13.58
C PRO A 6 -30.25 -26.94 14.00
N PRO A 7 -29.61 -25.80 14.31
CA PRO A 7 -30.29 -24.59 14.76
C PRO A 7 -31.10 -23.95 13.63
N ALA A 8 -32.22 -23.31 14.01
CA ALA A 8 -33.13 -22.66 13.08
C ALA A 8 -32.48 -21.43 12.39
N ARG A 9 -32.75 -21.27 11.09
CA ARG A 9 -32.31 -20.09 10.32
C ARG A 9 -33.27 -18.92 10.54
N TYR A 10 -32.74 -17.70 10.59
CA TYR A 10 -33.41 -16.45 11.01
C TYR A 10 -34.72 -16.06 10.29
N TRP A 11 -35.11 -16.75 9.21
CA TRP A 11 -36.29 -16.42 8.40
C TRP A 11 -37.56 -17.21 8.78
N GLN A 12 -37.54 -18.00 9.86
CA GLN A 12 -38.64 -18.91 10.23
C GLN A 12 -39.68 -18.35 11.21
N GLU A 13 -39.64 -17.07 11.56
CA GLU A 13 -40.66 -16.47 12.43
C GLU A 13 -41.47 -15.39 11.71
N LEU A 14 -42.76 -15.64 11.54
CA LEU A 14 -43.79 -14.62 11.32
C LEU A 14 -44.96 -14.91 12.26
N PRO A 15 -45.45 -13.93 13.03
CA PRO A 15 -46.71 -14.07 13.73
C PRO A 15 -47.89 -13.60 12.86
N ASP A 16 -48.97 -14.33 13.01
CA ASP A 16 -50.29 -14.16 12.43
C ASP A 16 -51.12 -13.10 13.21
N LYS A 17 -51.93 -12.29 12.51
CA LYS A 17 -53.03 -11.39 12.96
C LYS A 17 -53.40 -10.48 11.77
N GLY A 18 -54.62 -10.29 11.29
CA GLY A 18 -55.96 -10.58 11.81
C GLY A 18 -56.87 -9.35 11.54
N LYS A 19 -57.74 -9.45 10.53
CA LYS A 19 -59.05 -8.79 10.28
C LYS A 19 -59.21 -7.25 10.15
N ASP A 20 -59.71 -6.89 8.95
CA ASP A 20 -60.86 -6.04 8.59
C ASP A 20 -61.28 -4.80 9.41
N GLU A 21 -61.45 -3.67 8.72
CA GLU A 21 -62.60 -2.75 8.90
C GLU A 21 -62.83 -1.90 7.62
N LYS A 22 -64.10 -1.59 7.34
CA LYS A 22 -64.65 -0.99 6.11
C LYS A 22 -65.25 0.41 6.37
N ASP A 23 -65.45 1.15 5.26
CA ASP A 23 -66.34 2.31 5.00
C ASP A 23 -65.99 3.66 5.68
N GLU A 24 -66.16 4.87 5.11
CA GLU A 24 -67.05 5.40 4.07
C GLU A 24 -66.40 6.58 3.28
N GLU A 25 -66.75 6.77 1.99
CA GLU A 25 -66.59 8.05 1.28
C GLU A 25 -67.86 8.38 0.48
N LYS A 26 -68.40 9.61 0.65
CA LYS A 26 -69.50 10.18 -0.15
C LYS A 26 -68.97 11.23 -1.16
N PRO A 27 -69.70 11.51 -2.27
CA PRO A 27 -69.11 11.95 -3.53
C PRO A 27 -69.36 13.43 -3.87
N LEU A 28 -68.62 13.99 -4.84
CA LEU A 28 -68.97 15.09 -5.81
C LEU A 28 -67.70 15.49 -6.63
N PRO A 29 -67.77 16.14 -7.81
CA PRO A 29 -68.49 15.80 -9.04
C PRO A 29 -67.57 15.73 -10.28
N GLN A 30 -68.19 15.32 -11.39
CA GLN A 30 -67.65 15.10 -12.72
C GLN A 30 -67.01 16.35 -13.37
N LYS A 31 -65.75 16.22 -13.79
CA LYS A 31 -65.27 16.64 -15.12
C LYS A 31 -63.98 15.87 -15.42
N ASP A 32 -63.75 15.63 -16.71
CA ASP A 32 -62.57 14.94 -17.28
C ASP A 32 -62.71 13.43 -17.52
N GLN A 33 -63.84 13.02 -18.09
CA GLN A 33 -64.04 11.68 -18.68
C GLN A 33 -63.23 11.40 -19.97
N GLN A 34 -62.37 12.32 -20.43
CA GLN A 34 -61.62 12.12 -21.69
C GLN A 34 -60.16 11.66 -21.49
N THR A 35 -59.56 11.82 -20.31
CA THR A 35 -58.19 11.34 -20.02
C THR A 35 -58.13 9.88 -19.54
N GLN A 36 -59.28 9.27 -19.20
CA GLN A 36 -59.34 7.88 -18.72
C GLN A 36 -59.33 6.82 -19.84
N LYS A 37 -59.78 7.15 -21.07
CA LYS A 37 -59.76 6.20 -22.20
C LYS A 37 -58.34 5.95 -22.76
N ALA A 38 -57.44 6.92 -22.66
CA ALA A 38 -56.03 6.76 -23.06
C ALA A 38 -55.21 5.96 -22.02
N LYS A 39 -55.53 6.08 -20.73
CA LYS A 39 -54.90 5.28 -19.66
C LYS A 39 -55.35 3.81 -19.67
N LYS A 40 -56.60 3.52 -20.07
CA LYS A 40 -57.09 2.14 -20.19
C LYS A 40 -56.45 1.34 -21.34
N ARG A 41 -56.02 1.99 -22.43
CA ARG A 41 -55.31 1.30 -23.52
C ARG A 41 -53.86 0.95 -23.17
N LYS A 42 -53.15 1.81 -22.44
CA LYS A 42 -51.80 1.48 -21.93
C LYS A 42 -51.80 0.41 -20.83
N GLN A 43 -52.87 0.30 -20.04
CA GLN A 43 -53.00 -0.77 -19.04
C GLN A 43 -53.34 -2.15 -19.64
N GLN A 44 -53.73 -2.24 -20.92
CA GLN A 44 -54.04 -3.51 -21.58
C GLN A 44 -52.86 -4.10 -22.37
N GLU A 45 -51.85 -3.31 -22.74
CA GLU A 45 -50.65 -3.83 -23.42
C GLU A 45 -49.64 -4.45 -22.45
N ASP A 46 -49.59 -4.03 -21.18
CA ASP A 46 -48.69 -4.62 -20.17
C ASP A 46 -49.21 -5.95 -19.57
N GLN A 47 -50.37 -6.46 -20.01
CA GLN A 47 -50.94 -7.73 -19.53
C GLN A 47 -50.60 -8.95 -20.39
N ARG A 48 -49.81 -8.79 -21.47
CA ARG A 48 -49.43 -9.89 -22.36
C ARG A 48 -47.93 -10.17 -22.30
N ASP A 49 -47.44 -10.57 -21.13
CA ASP A 49 -46.26 -11.42 -21.01
C ASP A 49 -46.18 -11.97 -19.57
N GLY A 50 -46.96 -13.04 -19.34
CA GLY A 50 -47.01 -13.76 -18.08
C GLY A 50 -45.77 -14.62 -17.83
N LYS A 51 -44.61 -14.01 -17.64
CA LYS A 51 -43.54 -14.58 -16.79
C LYS A 51 -43.39 -13.66 -15.59
N LYS A 52 -43.92 -14.09 -14.43
CA LYS A 52 -43.70 -13.43 -13.14
C LYS A 52 -42.19 -13.37 -12.89
N PHE A 53 -41.54 -12.27 -13.22
CA PHE A 53 -40.22 -11.95 -12.69
C PHE A 53 -40.38 -11.91 -11.17
N LYS A 54 -39.67 -12.78 -10.44
CA LYS A 54 -39.62 -12.72 -8.98
C LYS A 54 -39.21 -11.29 -8.62
N SER A 55 -40.06 -10.58 -7.87
CA SER A 55 -39.74 -9.27 -7.33
C SER A 55 -38.44 -9.40 -6.54
N ASP A 56 -37.49 -8.53 -6.81
CA ASP A 56 -36.18 -8.52 -6.15
C ASP A 56 -36.37 -8.62 -4.63
N PRO A 57 -35.85 -9.67 -3.96
CA PRO A 57 -35.96 -9.81 -2.50
C PRO A 57 -35.30 -8.64 -1.74
N PHE A 58 -34.41 -7.90 -2.39
CA PHE A 58 -33.70 -6.76 -1.81
C PHE A 58 -33.85 -5.51 -2.69
N PRO A 59 -35.04 -4.88 -2.70
CA PRO A 59 -35.27 -3.69 -3.50
C PRO A 59 -34.39 -2.53 -2.98
N GLY A 60 -33.52 -2.03 -3.84
CA GLY A 60 -32.69 -0.87 -3.56
C GLY A 60 -31.20 -1.18 -3.52
N PRO A 61 -30.36 -0.15 -3.35
CA PRO A 61 -28.93 -0.35 -3.34
C PRO A 61 -28.46 -1.10 -2.09
N ALA A 62 -27.48 -1.98 -2.25
CA ALA A 62 -26.87 -2.72 -1.15
C ALA A 62 -26.47 -1.78 0.00
N PRO A 63 -26.74 -2.17 1.27
CA PRO A 63 -26.40 -1.36 2.43
C PRO A 63 -24.88 -1.21 2.55
N LEU A 64 -24.43 0.01 2.84
CA LEU A 64 -23.02 0.33 3.03
C LEU A 64 -22.69 0.43 4.53
N SER A 65 -21.66 -0.31 4.97
CA SER A 65 -21.09 -0.16 6.31
C SER A 65 -20.49 1.24 6.48
N LYS A 66 -20.64 1.83 7.68
CA LYS A 66 -20.11 3.17 8.00
C LYS A 66 -18.59 3.25 7.86
N GLU A 67 -17.87 2.18 8.21
CA GLU A 67 -16.40 2.09 8.14
C GLU A 67 -15.86 2.20 6.72
N ARG A 68 -16.45 1.46 5.77
CA ARG A 68 -16.07 1.55 4.34
C ARG A 68 -16.25 2.96 3.78
N VAL A 69 -17.31 3.68 4.18
CA VAL A 69 -17.51 5.08 3.76
C VAL A 69 -16.42 5.99 4.34
N GLN A 70 -15.97 5.75 5.57
CA GLN A 70 -14.88 6.51 6.19
C GLN A 70 -13.54 6.31 5.46
N LYS A 71 -13.24 5.10 4.97
CA LYS A 71 -12.02 4.81 4.19
C LYS A 71 -11.87 5.73 2.97
N PHE A 72 -12.96 6.03 2.28
CA PHE A 72 -12.96 6.92 1.10
C PHE A 72 -13.18 8.40 1.43
N LYS A 73 -13.36 8.74 2.69
CA LYS A 73 -13.53 10.13 3.14
C LYS A 73 -12.19 10.86 3.10
N ARG A 74 -12.04 11.79 2.15
CA ARG A 74 -10.79 12.56 1.96
C ARG A 74 -10.67 13.79 2.85
N LYS A 75 -11.78 14.49 3.10
CA LYS A 75 -11.83 15.73 3.89
C LYS A 75 -13.13 15.80 4.68
N ASP A 76 -13.09 16.52 5.79
CA ASP A 76 -14.29 16.90 6.51
C ASP A 76 -15.09 17.97 5.75
N LYS A 77 -16.40 18.01 6.01
CA LYS A 77 -17.29 19.03 5.46
C LYS A 77 -16.77 20.40 5.88
N ALA A 78 -16.61 21.29 4.91
CA ALA A 78 -16.16 22.64 5.18
C ALA A 78 -17.19 23.38 6.06
N LYS A 79 -16.71 24.08 7.09
CA LYS A 79 -17.56 24.90 7.96
C LYS A 79 -18.19 26.02 7.13
N ARG A 80 -19.51 26.16 7.22
CA ARG A 80 -20.25 27.21 6.50
C ARG A 80 -20.23 28.50 7.32
N PRO A 81 -19.63 29.62 6.83
CA PRO A 81 -19.74 30.90 7.49
C PRO A 81 -21.19 31.38 7.51
N ARG A 82 -21.59 32.08 8.59
CA ARG A 82 -22.98 32.49 8.83
C ARG A 82 -23.55 33.42 7.75
N ASN A 83 -22.72 34.29 7.16
CA ASN A 83 -23.15 35.29 6.19
C ASN A 83 -22.60 34.97 4.79
N GLN A 84 -23.24 34.06 4.06
CA GLN A 84 -22.91 33.76 2.66
C GLN A 84 -24.04 34.16 1.71
N HIS A 85 -23.68 34.61 0.51
CA HIS A 85 -24.63 34.76 -0.59
C HIS A 85 -25.31 33.43 -0.92
N PHE A 86 -26.62 33.48 -1.19
CA PHE A 86 -27.46 32.33 -1.51
C PHE A 86 -26.85 31.40 -2.57
N LYS A 87 -26.32 31.96 -3.66
CA LYS A 87 -25.69 31.19 -4.74
C LYS A 87 -24.47 30.37 -4.26
N LEU A 88 -23.62 30.95 -3.41
CA LEU A 88 -22.45 30.25 -2.87
C LEU A 88 -22.88 29.09 -1.96
N ARG A 89 -23.92 29.30 -1.14
CA ARG A 89 -24.49 28.27 -0.28
C ARG A 89 -25.03 27.08 -1.08
N ASP A 90 -25.74 27.35 -2.17
CA ASP A 90 -26.25 26.31 -3.06
C ASP A 90 -25.14 25.56 -3.79
N ILE A 91 -24.10 26.26 -4.27
CA ILE A 91 -22.93 25.63 -4.89
C ILE A 91 -22.20 24.72 -3.90
N MET A 92 -21.99 25.19 -2.67
CA MET A 92 -21.34 24.41 -1.61
C MET A 92 -22.18 23.18 -1.23
N LYS A 93 -23.52 23.32 -1.14
CA LYS A 93 -24.44 22.20 -0.89
C LYS A 93 -24.35 21.14 -2.00
N ARG A 94 -24.38 21.55 -3.27
CA ARG A 94 -24.24 20.64 -4.42
C ARG A 94 -22.87 19.96 -4.44
N SER A 95 -21.81 20.68 -4.10
CA SER A 95 -20.45 20.13 -4.00
C SER A 95 -20.32 19.10 -2.86
N ASP A 96 -20.90 19.39 -1.69
CA ASP A 96 -20.96 18.46 -0.56
C ASP A 96 -21.74 17.18 -0.94
N GLU A 97 -22.91 17.32 -1.55
CA GLU A 97 -23.75 16.21 -2.01
C GLU A 97 -23.04 15.36 -3.08
N ALA A 98 -22.38 15.99 -4.06
CA ALA A 98 -21.58 15.29 -5.06
C ALA A 98 -20.41 14.53 -4.44
N SER A 99 -19.74 15.12 -3.43
CA SER A 99 -18.66 14.48 -2.69
C SER A 99 -19.17 13.26 -1.90
N GLU A 100 -20.32 13.38 -1.23
CA GLU A 100 -20.95 12.25 -0.52
C GLU A 100 -21.38 11.13 -1.46
N MET A 101 -21.99 11.48 -2.59
CA MET A 101 -22.37 10.53 -3.64
C MET A 101 -21.13 9.78 -4.16
N SER A 102 -20.04 10.50 -4.44
CA SER A 102 -18.77 9.91 -4.89
C SER A 102 -18.17 8.97 -3.86
N GLN A 103 -18.20 9.33 -2.57
CA GLN A 103 -17.72 8.48 -1.48
C GLN A 103 -18.54 7.19 -1.36
N LYS A 104 -19.88 7.29 -1.42
CA LYS A 104 -20.78 6.12 -1.39
C LYS A 104 -20.55 5.23 -2.60
N GLN A 105 -20.37 5.81 -3.78
CA GLN A 105 -20.12 5.05 -5.01
C GLN A 105 -18.76 4.33 -4.95
N ALA A 106 -17.70 4.99 -4.49
CA ALA A 106 -16.40 4.34 -4.28
C ALA A 106 -16.49 3.19 -3.26
N ALA A 107 -17.21 3.39 -2.15
CA ALA A 107 -17.44 2.34 -1.15
C ALA A 107 -18.26 1.15 -1.71
N ARG A 108 -19.15 1.38 -2.68
CA ARG A 108 -19.84 0.31 -3.41
C ARG A 108 -18.89 -0.45 -4.33
N PHE A 109 -18.00 0.25 -5.03
CA PHE A 109 -17.00 -0.40 -5.88
C PHE A 109 -15.99 -1.24 -5.07
N ASP A 110 -15.70 -0.87 -3.83
CA ASP A 110 -14.86 -1.67 -2.92
C ASP A 110 -15.46 -3.06 -2.63
N ILE A 111 -16.78 -3.24 -2.79
CA ILE A 111 -17.46 -4.55 -2.66
C ILE A 111 -17.17 -5.46 -3.86
N LEU A 112 -16.86 -4.87 -5.01
CA LEU A 112 -16.63 -5.60 -6.26
C LEU A 112 -15.17 -6.05 -6.42
N LEU A 113 -14.33 -5.88 -5.39
CA LEU A 113 -12.98 -6.43 -5.41
C LEU A 113 -13.06 -7.96 -5.53
N PRO A 114 -12.39 -8.56 -6.51
CA PRO A 114 -12.52 -10.00 -6.77
C PRO A 114 -11.73 -10.86 -5.78
N GLU A 115 -10.65 -10.31 -5.23
CA GLU A 115 -9.73 -11.03 -4.37
C GLU A 115 -9.90 -10.61 -2.91
N ASP A 116 -10.00 -11.62 -2.05
CA ASP A 116 -9.92 -11.45 -0.61
C ASP A 116 -8.47 -11.51 -0.15
N ALA A 117 -8.23 -10.94 1.02
CA ALA A 117 -6.90 -10.76 1.51
C ALA A 117 -6.50 -11.90 2.45
N GLY A 118 -5.41 -12.60 2.13
CA GLY A 118 -4.94 -13.74 2.92
C GLY A 118 -4.66 -13.41 4.39
N PHE A 119 -4.82 -14.41 5.24
CA PHE A 119 -4.56 -14.35 6.67
C PHE A 119 -4.01 -15.70 7.15
N LEU A 120 -3.38 -15.66 8.33
CA LEU A 120 -2.93 -16.83 9.07
C LEU A 120 -3.46 -16.65 10.49
N GLU A 121 -4.24 -17.60 10.96
CA GLU A 121 -4.82 -17.63 12.30
C GLU A 121 -4.36 -18.94 12.94
N GLY A 122 -3.80 -18.84 14.14
CA GLY A 122 -3.44 -20.02 14.92
C GLY A 122 -4.68 -20.51 15.67
N ASP A 123 -4.70 -21.80 15.98
CA ASP A 123 -5.71 -22.37 16.89
C ASP A 123 -5.57 -21.75 18.29
N GLU A 124 -6.59 -21.90 19.15
CA GLU A 124 -6.67 -21.25 20.47
C GLU A 124 -5.42 -21.50 21.36
N ASP A 125 -4.76 -22.66 21.19
CA ASP A 125 -3.58 -23.08 21.94
C ASP A 125 -2.25 -22.98 21.15
N GLU A 126 -2.27 -22.50 19.90
CA GLU A 126 -1.09 -22.45 19.03
C GLU A 126 -0.71 -21.02 18.60
N ASP A 127 0.50 -20.62 18.97
CA ASP A 127 1.07 -19.34 18.54
C ASP A 127 1.40 -19.35 17.04
N THR A 128 0.94 -18.34 16.30
CA THR A 128 1.25 -18.14 14.87
C THR A 128 2.75 -18.12 14.54
N CYS A 129 3.62 -17.82 15.50
CA CYS A 129 5.07 -17.81 15.34
C CYS A 129 5.71 -19.21 15.26
N THR A 130 4.99 -20.26 15.64
CA THR A 130 5.50 -21.63 15.69
C THR A 130 5.35 -22.38 14.37
N ILE A 131 4.47 -21.90 13.50
CA ILE A 131 4.14 -22.48 12.20
C ILE A 131 5.35 -22.40 11.26
N SER A 132 5.76 -23.54 10.70
CA SER A 132 6.92 -23.59 9.81
C SER A 132 6.59 -23.11 8.39
N GLN A 133 7.62 -22.66 7.66
CA GLN A 133 7.43 -22.25 6.25
C GLN A 133 7.10 -23.43 5.33
N GLU A 134 7.50 -24.65 5.71
CA GLU A 134 7.19 -25.88 4.96
C GLU A 134 5.70 -26.21 5.12
N ASP A 135 5.17 -26.14 6.35
CA ASP A 135 3.74 -26.35 6.62
C ASP A 135 2.85 -25.34 5.85
N ILE A 136 3.27 -24.06 5.81
CA ILE A 136 2.56 -23.03 5.05
C ILE A 136 2.58 -23.34 3.56
N ALA A 137 3.71 -23.80 3.02
CA ALA A 137 3.82 -24.12 1.60
C ALA A 137 2.97 -25.33 1.18
N GLU A 138 2.78 -26.29 2.08
CA GLU A 138 1.92 -27.47 1.87
C GLU A 138 0.42 -27.17 2.03
N ALA A 139 0.06 -26.28 2.98
CA ALA A 139 -1.33 -25.92 3.24
C ALA A 139 -1.94 -25.01 2.15
N VAL A 140 -1.09 -24.28 1.43
CA VAL A 140 -1.50 -23.29 0.43
C VAL A 140 -1.66 -23.93 -0.95
N ASP A 141 -2.42 -23.28 -1.85
CA ASP A 141 -2.60 -23.72 -3.22
C ASP A 141 -1.26 -23.86 -3.98
N ILE A 142 -1.20 -24.79 -4.93
CA ILE A 142 0.02 -25.12 -5.70
C ILE A 142 0.65 -23.88 -6.32
N THR A 143 -0.15 -22.92 -6.82
CA THR A 143 0.40 -21.73 -7.47
C THR A 143 1.12 -20.83 -6.49
N SER A 144 0.63 -20.69 -5.26
CA SER A 144 1.29 -19.88 -4.24
C SER A 144 2.41 -20.66 -3.53
N GLY A 145 2.27 -21.97 -3.33
CA GLY A 145 3.35 -22.84 -2.86
C GLY A 145 4.57 -22.82 -3.79
N THR A 146 4.38 -22.78 -5.13
CA THR A 146 5.50 -22.71 -6.08
C THR A 146 6.33 -21.42 -6.04
N LYS A 147 5.79 -20.35 -5.44
CA LYS A 147 6.44 -19.05 -5.24
C LYS A 147 7.48 -19.09 -4.12
N TYR A 148 7.36 -20.06 -3.20
CA TYR A 148 8.39 -20.36 -2.22
C TYR A 148 9.55 -21.10 -2.90
N PHE A 149 10.73 -20.47 -2.96
CA PHE A 149 11.94 -21.09 -3.47
C PHE A 149 13.19 -20.51 -2.81
N ASN A 150 14.28 -21.28 -2.86
CA ASN A 150 15.57 -20.90 -2.29
C ASN A 150 16.65 -20.94 -3.38
N LEU A 151 17.39 -19.83 -3.56
CA LEU A 151 18.54 -19.74 -4.43
C LEU A 151 19.83 -19.82 -3.61
N LYS A 152 20.56 -20.94 -3.72
CA LYS A 152 21.82 -21.16 -3.00
C LYS A 152 23.00 -20.55 -3.75
N LEU A 153 23.22 -19.25 -3.55
CA LEU A 153 24.31 -18.47 -4.17
C LEU A 153 25.38 -18.09 -3.13
N SER A 154 26.29 -19.01 -2.79
CA SER A 154 27.30 -18.79 -1.73
C SER A 154 28.53 -18.01 -2.19
N GLN A 155 28.77 -17.90 -3.50
CA GLN A 155 30.06 -17.46 -4.05
C GLN A 155 30.25 -15.93 -4.02
N PHE A 156 29.16 -15.16 -4.14
CA PHE A 156 29.22 -13.73 -4.44
C PHE A 156 28.89 -12.79 -3.26
N GLY A 157 28.94 -13.32 -2.03
CA GLY A 157 28.70 -12.56 -0.80
C GLY A 157 27.21 -12.27 -0.57
N PRO A 158 26.87 -11.36 0.37
CA PRO A 158 25.48 -11.04 0.68
C PRO A 158 24.81 -10.36 -0.52
N TYR A 159 23.56 -10.75 -0.76
CA TYR A 159 22.75 -10.21 -1.84
C TYR A 159 21.88 -9.03 -1.37
N ARG A 160 21.69 -8.09 -2.28
CA ARG A 160 20.62 -7.10 -2.26
C ARG A 160 19.60 -7.48 -3.31
N VAL A 161 18.35 -7.22 -2.99
CA VAL A 161 17.21 -7.69 -3.77
C VAL A 161 16.26 -6.53 -3.98
N ASP A 162 15.76 -6.39 -5.20
CA ASP A 162 14.73 -5.43 -5.55
C ASP A 162 13.67 -6.08 -6.45
N TYR A 163 12.41 -5.75 -6.18
CA TYR A 163 11.29 -6.18 -7.01
C TYR A 163 10.82 -5.02 -7.88
N THR A 164 10.38 -5.33 -9.09
CA THR A 164 9.62 -4.34 -9.86
C THR A 164 8.35 -3.95 -9.11
N LYS A 165 7.80 -2.76 -9.41
CA LYS A 165 6.55 -2.29 -8.78
C LYS A 165 5.36 -3.24 -9.04
N THR A 166 5.38 -3.95 -10.16
CA THR A 166 4.39 -4.99 -10.49
C THR A 166 4.62 -6.28 -9.71
N GLY A 167 5.83 -6.49 -9.19
CA GLY A 167 6.23 -7.71 -8.50
C GLY A 167 6.47 -8.88 -9.43
N ARG A 168 6.67 -8.67 -10.74
CA ARG A 168 6.94 -9.76 -11.69
C ARG A 168 8.42 -10.12 -11.80
N HIS A 169 9.29 -9.12 -11.84
CA HIS A 169 10.72 -9.32 -12.03
C HIS A 169 11.47 -9.05 -10.73
N LEU A 170 12.47 -9.89 -10.50
CA LEU A 170 13.36 -9.88 -9.36
C LEU A 170 14.76 -9.51 -9.83
N LEU A 171 15.39 -8.58 -9.12
CA LEU A 171 16.75 -8.15 -9.37
C LEU A 171 17.61 -8.48 -8.17
N LEU A 172 18.72 -9.16 -8.43
CA LEU A 172 19.68 -9.64 -7.44
C LEU A 172 21.01 -8.96 -7.69
N GLY A 173 21.62 -8.43 -6.63
CA GLY A 173 22.98 -7.87 -6.66
C GLY A 173 23.82 -8.42 -5.52
N GLY A 174 24.78 -9.26 -5.84
CA GLY A 174 25.78 -9.79 -4.91
C GLY A 174 26.89 -8.78 -4.65
N ARG A 175 27.35 -8.69 -3.40
CA ARG A 175 28.42 -7.76 -2.98
C ARG A 175 29.71 -7.87 -3.81
N ARG A 176 30.00 -9.04 -4.40
CA ARG A 176 31.21 -9.32 -5.20
C ARG A 176 31.05 -9.10 -6.72
N GLY A 177 29.95 -8.54 -7.19
CA GLY A 177 29.79 -8.13 -8.60
C GLY A 177 28.78 -8.93 -9.42
N HIS A 178 28.22 -10.00 -8.86
CA HIS A 178 27.16 -10.76 -9.52
C HIS A 178 25.87 -9.94 -9.55
N VAL A 179 25.30 -9.74 -10.74
CA VAL A 179 24.00 -9.10 -10.92
C VAL A 179 23.14 -9.99 -11.81
N ALA A 180 21.93 -10.29 -11.36
CA ALA A 180 21.02 -11.16 -12.09
C ALA A 180 19.58 -10.62 -12.08
N CYS A 181 18.93 -10.71 -13.24
CA CYS A 181 17.53 -10.35 -13.44
C CYS A 181 16.73 -11.62 -13.74
N ILE A 182 15.69 -11.89 -12.95
CA ILE A 182 14.91 -13.12 -13.02
C ILE A 182 13.43 -12.76 -13.11
N ASP A 183 12.69 -13.33 -14.07
CA ASP A 183 11.22 -13.45 -13.94
C ASP A 183 10.96 -14.57 -12.93
N TRP A 184 10.71 -14.22 -11.68
CA TRP A 184 10.74 -15.17 -10.58
C TRP A 184 9.50 -16.08 -10.55
N GLN A 185 8.40 -15.68 -11.20
CA GLN A 185 7.20 -16.51 -11.31
C GLN A 185 7.43 -17.67 -12.28
N SER A 186 7.99 -17.37 -13.46
CA SER A 186 8.37 -18.39 -14.45
C SER A 186 9.70 -19.07 -14.14
N LYS A 187 10.47 -18.50 -13.18
CA LYS A 187 11.85 -18.91 -12.83
C LYS A 187 12.80 -18.78 -14.02
N HIS A 188 12.46 -17.92 -14.98
CA HIS A 188 13.26 -17.66 -16.16
C HIS A 188 14.32 -16.59 -15.88
N LEU A 189 15.59 -16.94 -16.09
CA LEU A 189 16.71 -16.01 -16.01
C LEU A 189 16.70 -15.10 -17.24
N MET A 190 16.48 -13.81 -17.05
CA MET A 190 16.52 -12.83 -18.14
C MET A 190 17.95 -12.42 -18.46
N CYS A 191 18.71 -12.12 -17.40
CA CYS A 191 20.08 -11.63 -17.53
C CYS A 191 20.91 -12.09 -16.34
N GLU A 192 22.17 -12.43 -16.63
CA GLU A 192 23.20 -12.67 -15.63
C GLU A 192 24.49 -12.02 -16.11
N ILE A 193 25.02 -11.13 -15.28
CA ILE A 193 26.29 -10.45 -15.54
C ILE A 193 27.16 -10.49 -14.30
N ASN A 194 28.48 -10.44 -14.52
CA ASN A 194 29.44 -10.22 -13.46
C ASN A 194 30.22 -8.94 -13.74
N VAL A 195 29.98 -7.94 -12.91
CA VAL A 195 30.57 -6.60 -13.00
C VAL A 195 32.03 -6.59 -12.53
N MET A 196 32.49 -7.64 -11.83
CA MET A 196 33.86 -7.76 -11.30
C MET A 196 34.26 -6.65 -10.29
N GLU A 197 33.31 -5.82 -9.89
CA GLU A 197 33.44 -4.80 -8.85
C GLU A 197 32.48 -5.04 -7.69
N SER A 198 32.68 -4.33 -6.57
CA SER A 198 31.75 -4.42 -5.46
C SER A 198 30.44 -3.70 -5.76
N VAL A 199 29.31 -4.39 -5.60
CA VAL A 199 27.97 -3.79 -5.73
C VAL A 199 27.43 -3.45 -4.35
N ASN A 200 27.02 -2.20 -4.16
CA ASN A 200 26.47 -1.71 -2.90
C ASN A 200 24.95 -1.89 -2.82
N ASP A 201 24.26 -1.52 -3.89
CA ASP A 201 22.79 -1.55 -3.98
C ASP A 201 22.36 -1.69 -5.44
N VAL A 202 21.13 -2.18 -5.64
CA VAL A 202 20.55 -2.36 -6.96
C VAL A 202 19.07 -1.97 -6.93
N LYS A 203 18.61 -1.25 -7.96
CA LYS A 203 17.21 -0.79 -8.06
C LYS A 203 16.68 -0.85 -9.48
N TRP A 204 15.46 -1.34 -9.62
CA TRP A 204 14.67 -1.13 -10.83
C TRP A 204 14.32 0.35 -11.02
N LEU A 205 14.18 0.76 -12.27
CA LEU A 205 13.72 2.09 -12.64
C LEU A 205 12.20 2.06 -12.92
N HIS A 206 11.73 2.72 -13.97
CA HIS A 206 10.29 2.79 -14.29
C HIS A 206 9.77 1.58 -15.07
N SER A 207 10.64 0.94 -15.85
CA SER A 207 10.34 -0.20 -16.70
C SER A 207 11.23 -1.38 -16.32
N GLU A 208 10.78 -2.59 -16.64
CA GLU A 208 11.58 -3.83 -16.57
C GLU A 208 12.75 -3.83 -17.56
N ALA A 209 12.78 -2.87 -18.48
CA ALA A 209 13.85 -2.68 -19.44
C ALA A 209 15.13 -2.11 -18.82
N MET A 210 15.09 -1.43 -17.66
CA MET A 210 16.28 -0.75 -17.14
C MET A 210 16.39 -0.82 -15.63
N TYR A 211 17.60 -1.03 -15.16
CA TYR A 211 17.93 -1.03 -13.74
C TYR A 211 19.24 -0.29 -13.47
N ALA A 212 19.35 0.24 -12.26
CA ALA A 212 20.52 0.94 -11.77
C ALA A 212 21.30 0.06 -10.80
N VAL A 213 22.63 0.03 -10.98
CA VAL A 213 23.58 -0.69 -10.13
C VAL A 213 24.55 0.31 -9.53
N ALA A 214 24.62 0.37 -8.21
CA ALA A 214 25.61 1.14 -7.50
C ALA A 214 26.89 0.29 -7.37
N GLN A 215 27.84 0.51 -8.27
CA GLN A 215 29.15 -0.15 -8.24
C GLN A 215 30.07 0.48 -7.19
N LYS A 216 31.36 0.15 -7.22
CA LYS A 216 32.33 0.62 -6.22
C LYS A 216 32.45 2.14 -6.25
N LYS A 217 32.72 2.70 -7.43
CA LYS A 217 32.93 4.15 -7.61
C LYS A 217 31.70 4.83 -8.16
N TRP A 218 31.16 4.37 -9.29
CA TRP A 218 30.14 5.12 -10.01
C TRP A 218 28.79 4.39 -10.05
N LEU A 219 27.76 5.17 -10.36
CA LEU A 219 26.44 4.65 -10.68
C LEU A 219 26.39 4.22 -12.14
N TYR A 220 25.93 2.99 -12.37
CA TYR A 220 25.72 2.45 -13.72
C TYR A 220 24.25 2.16 -13.94
N ILE A 221 23.79 2.36 -15.18
CA ILE A 221 22.47 1.97 -15.64
C ILE A 221 22.65 0.90 -16.72
N TYR A 222 21.93 -0.19 -16.57
CA TYR A 222 21.93 -1.34 -17.46
C TYR A 222 20.58 -1.50 -18.13
N ASP A 223 20.59 -2.09 -19.32
CA ASP A 223 19.42 -2.66 -19.97
C ASP A 223 19.04 -4.00 -19.33
N SER A 224 17.80 -4.43 -19.55
CA SER A 224 17.25 -5.74 -19.19
C SER A 224 18.12 -6.91 -19.63
N ASN A 225 18.84 -6.77 -20.75
CA ASN A 225 19.77 -7.76 -21.30
C ASN A 225 21.16 -7.76 -20.62
N GLY A 226 21.42 -6.81 -19.72
CA GLY A 226 22.72 -6.67 -19.04
C GLY A 226 23.74 -5.82 -19.77
N ILE A 227 23.32 -5.09 -20.81
CA ILE A 227 24.19 -4.17 -21.54
C ILE A 227 24.31 -2.86 -20.75
N GLU A 228 25.53 -2.37 -20.59
CA GLU A 228 25.80 -1.07 -19.97
C GLU A 228 25.30 0.07 -20.86
N LEU A 229 24.33 0.84 -20.36
CA LEU A 229 23.80 2.01 -21.07
C LEU A 229 24.56 3.27 -20.67
N HIS A 230 24.67 3.53 -19.36
CA HIS A 230 25.26 4.76 -18.85
C HIS A 230 26.15 4.52 -17.64
N CYS A 231 27.27 5.23 -17.62
CA CYS A 231 28.16 5.37 -16.48
C CYS A 231 28.13 6.83 -15.99
N ILE A 232 27.52 7.06 -14.82
CA ILE A 232 27.24 8.41 -14.33
C ILE A 232 28.30 8.82 -13.29
N ARG A 233 29.40 9.40 -13.79
CA ARG A 233 30.60 9.74 -12.99
C ARG A 233 30.37 10.80 -11.90
N LYS A 234 29.30 11.59 -12.00
CA LYS A 234 28.94 12.60 -10.97
C LYS A 234 28.45 11.97 -9.66
N PHE A 235 27.95 10.74 -9.72
CA PHE A 235 27.40 10.02 -8.59
C PHE A 235 28.47 9.05 -8.10
N ASN A 236 29.25 9.50 -7.11
CA ASN A 236 30.37 8.74 -6.58
C ASN A 236 30.03 8.03 -5.27
N ASP A 237 30.57 6.82 -5.08
CA ASP A 237 30.44 6.00 -3.88
C ASP A 237 28.99 5.88 -3.36
N VAL A 238 28.06 5.55 -4.26
CA VAL A 238 26.64 5.38 -3.92
C VAL A 238 26.45 4.12 -3.08
N LEU A 239 25.75 4.25 -1.95
CA LEU A 239 25.51 3.19 -0.99
C LEU A 239 24.07 2.69 -1.01
N ARG A 240 23.11 3.60 -1.21
CA ARG A 240 21.68 3.28 -1.31
C ARG A 240 21.02 4.06 -2.42
N MET A 241 20.01 3.46 -3.02
CA MET A 241 19.23 4.04 -4.10
C MET A 241 17.74 3.85 -3.84
N GLN A 242 16.94 4.84 -4.25
CA GLN A 242 15.48 4.73 -4.28
C GLN A 242 14.96 5.42 -5.54
N PHE A 243 14.14 4.71 -6.31
CA PHE A 243 13.52 5.25 -7.52
C PHE A 243 12.13 5.82 -7.21
N LEU A 244 11.85 7.04 -7.64
CA LEU A 244 10.58 7.73 -7.50
C LEU A 244 9.78 7.58 -8.80
N PRO A 245 8.82 6.64 -8.89
CA PRO A 245 8.23 6.24 -10.16
C PRO A 245 7.36 7.31 -10.82
N TYR A 246 6.69 8.16 -10.03
CA TYR A 246 5.81 9.20 -10.58
C TYR A 246 6.57 10.44 -11.08
N HIS A 247 7.83 10.61 -10.66
CA HIS A 247 8.66 11.76 -11.00
C HIS A 247 9.84 11.40 -11.91
N PHE A 248 10.05 10.11 -12.21
CA PHE A 248 11.21 9.60 -12.94
C PHE A 248 12.56 10.01 -12.33
N LEU A 249 12.60 10.21 -11.02
CA LEU A 249 13.81 10.58 -10.29
C LEU A 249 14.42 9.35 -9.61
N LEU A 250 15.71 9.13 -9.80
CA LEU A 250 16.51 8.22 -8.99
C LEU A 250 17.22 9.04 -7.90
N ALA A 251 16.82 8.83 -6.65
CA ALA A 251 17.48 9.41 -5.51
C ALA A 251 18.59 8.46 -5.04
N THR A 252 19.76 9.03 -4.77
CA THR A 252 20.98 8.28 -4.43
C THR A 252 21.61 8.85 -3.17
N ALA A 253 22.06 7.97 -2.29
CA ALA A 253 22.74 8.31 -1.07
C ALA A 253 24.18 7.82 -1.13
N SER A 254 25.13 8.75 -1.00
CA SER A 254 26.57 8.48 -1.09
C SER A 254 27.22 8.30 0.28
N ALA A 255 28.34 7.58 0.31
CA ALA A 255 29.24 7.50 1.46
C ALA A 255 29.77 8.88 1.89
N THR A 256 29.86 9.83 0.95
CA THR A 256 30.38 11.19 1.15
C THR A 256 29.36 12.17 1.74
N SER A 257 28.25 11.67 2.32
CA SER A 257 27.14 12.46 2.89
C SER A 257 26.30 13.24 1.86
N PHE A 258 26.47 12.96 0.56
CA PHE A 258 25.69 13.58 -0.51
C PHE A 258 24.40 12.79 -0.79
N LEU A 259 23.30 13.51 -0.89
CA LEU A 259 22.02 13.07 -1.44
C LEU A 259 21.87 13.72 -2.82
N GLN A 260 21.87 12.92 -3.87
CA GLN A 260 21.76 13.42 -5.25
C GLN A 260 20.52 12.84 -5.92
N TYR A 261 19.82 13.68 -6.68
CA TYR A 261 18.65 13.31 -7.48
C TYR A 261 19.02 13.34 -8.96
N LEU A 262 18.88 12.19 -9.61
CA LEU A 262 19.05 12.02 -11.05
C LEU A 262 17.68 11.96 -11.71
N ASP A 263 17.43 12.77 -12.72
CA ASP A 263 16.33 12.54 -13.65
C ASP A 263 16.73 11.45 -14.64
N VAL A 264 16.02 10.32 -14.59
CA VAL A 264 16.29 9.15 -15.44
C VAL A 264 15.80 9.39 -16.87
N SER A 265 14.77 10.23 -17.06
CA SER A 265 14.23 10.51 -18.38
C SER A 265 15.15 11.41 -19.20
N VAL A 266 15.74 12.42 -18.55
CA VAL A 266 16.65 13.40 -19.20
C VAL A 266 18.13 13.02 -19.04
N GLY A 267 18.46 12.16 -18.06
CA GLY A 267 19.83 11.79 -17.72
C GLY A 267 20.63 12.92 -17.04
N LYS A 268 19.95 13.91 -16.46
CA LYS A 268 20.56 15.07 -15.81
C LYS A 268 20.35 15.03 -14.30
N GLU A 269 21.37 15.47 -13.57
CA GLU A 269 21.27 15.70 -12.14
C GLU A 269 20.39 16.92 -11.86
N VAL A 270 19.35 16.73 -11.05
CA VAL A 270 18.38 17.77 -10.70
C VAL A 270 18.85 18.54 -9.47
N ALA A 271 19.32 17.83 -8.45
CA ALA A 271 19.73 18.42 -7.19
C ALA A 271 20.80 17.58 -6.50
N ALA A 272 21.73 18.27 -5.83
CA ALA A 272 22.77 17.68 -5.00
C ALA A 272 22.78 18.38 -3.64
N PHE A 273 22.54 17.62 -2.57
CA PHE A 273 22.50 18.13 -1.21
C PHE A 273 23.56 17.48 -0.35
N CYS A 274 24.33 18.29 0.37
CA CYS A 274 25.24 17.79 1.39
C CYS A 274 24.52 17.79 2.74
N THR A 275 24.26 16.59 3.26
CA THR A 275 23.54 16.45 4.54
C THR A 275 24.39 16.84 5.75
N LYS A 276 25.73 16.80 5.62
CA LYS A 276 26.73 17.10 6.66
C LYS A 276 26.60 16.26 7.94
N MET A 277 25.97 15.09 7.85
CA MET A 277 25.67 14.22 9.00
C MET A 277 26.36 12.85 8.92
N GLY A 278 27.31 12.69 7.99
CA GLY A 278 28.12 11.49 7.82
C GLY A 278 27.57 10.52 6.77
N ARG A 279 28.05 9.28 6.86
CA ARG A 279 27.78 8.22 5.89
C ARG A 279 26.28 7.88 5.82
N LEU A 280 25.73 7.86 4.61
CA LEU A 280 24.31 7.60 4.37
C LEU A 280 24.06 6.14 3.98
N ASP A 281 24.06 5.27 4.98
CA ASP A 281 23.79 3.84 4.76
C ASP A 281 22.29 3.50 4.75
N VAL A 282 21.40 4.43 5.17
CA VAL A 282 19.97 4.17 5.35
C VAL A 282 19.14 5.20 4.59
N MET A 283 18.28 4.69 3.70
CA MET A 283 17.44 5.52 2.85
C MET A 283 16.11 4.82 2.56
N CYS A 284 15.02 5.56 2.68
CA CYS A 284 13.66 5.11 2.34
C CYS A 284 12.90 6.22 1.63
N GLN A 285 12.06 5.85 0.66
CA GLN A 285 11.13 6.78 0.03
C GLN A 285 9.77 6.69 0.72
N ASN A 286 9.12 7.82 0.95
CA ASN A 286 7.70 7.84 1.24
C ASN A 286 6.88 7.74 -0.07
N PRO A 287 6.09 6.66 -0.28
CA PRO A 287 5.37 6.46 -1.53
C PRO A 287 4.26 7.49 -1.80
N HIS A 288 3.73 8.14 -0.75
CA HIS A 288 2.62 9.08 -0.87
C HIS A 288 3.05 10.47 -1.36
N ASN A 289 4.17 10.99 -0.86
CA ASN A 289 4.63 12.35 -1.16
C ASN A 289 6.01 12.41 -1.85
N ALA A 290 6.63 11.26 -2.11
CA ALA A 290 7.95 11.12 -2.74
C ALA A 290 9.11 11.81 -1.99
N ILE A 291 8.94 12.12 -0.71
CA ILE A 291 10.01 12.63 0.16
C ILE A 291 10.96 11.49 0.51
N ILE A 292 12.26 11.77 0.50
CA ILE A 292 13.29 10.82 0.92
C ILE A 292 13.59 10.98 2.41
N HIS A 293 13.50 9.87 3.14
CA HIS A 293 13.88 9.76 4.53
C HIS A 293 15.29 9.16 4.60
N LEU A 294 16.24 9.92 5.15
CA LEU A 294 17.61 9.49 5.39
C LEU A 294 17.82 9.24 6.88
N GLY A 295 18.39 8.07 7.20
CA GLY A 295 18.82 7.74 8.56
C GLY A 295 20.32 8.00 8.71
N HIS A 296 20.68 8.70 9.79
CA HIS A 296 22.06 9.10 10.04
C HIS A 296 22.71 8.29 11.19
N PRO A 297 24.05 8.24 11.23
CA PRO A 297 24.80 7.61 12.33
C PRO A 297 24.58 8.26 13.71
N ASN A 298 24.13 9.51 13.76
CA ASN A 298 23.83 10.23 15.00
C ASN A 298 22.44 9.92 15.59
N GLY A 299 21.69 8.99 14.98
CA GLY A 299 20.34 8.62 15.43
C GLY A 299 19.23 9.55 14.95
N THR A 300 19.56 10.55 14.13
CA THR A 300 18.57 11.43 13.51
C THR A 300 18.07 10.88 12.19
N VAL A 301 16.80 11.12 11.89
CA VAL A 301 16.19 10.90 10.58
C VAL A 301 15.86 12.26 9.98
N THR A 302 16.30 12.48 8.74
CA THR A 302 16.05 13.73 8.01
C THR A 302 15.20 13.49 6.78
N LEU A 303 14.26 14.39 6.51
CA LEU A 303 13.36 14.34 5.36
C LEU A 303 13.80 15.35 4.30
N TRP A 304 13.86 14.91 3.04
CA TRP A 304 14.41 15.68 1.94
C TRP A 304 13.46 15.73 0.74
N SER A 305 13.38 16.90 0.13
CA SER A 305 12.72 17.15 -1.16
C SER A 305 13.72 17.81 -2.11
N PRO A 306 13.68 17.50 -3.41
CA PRO A 306 14.55 18.13 -4.41
C PRO A 306 14.34 19.66 -4.54
N ASN A 307 13.23 20.19 -4.03
CA ASN A 307 12.90 21.61 -4.15
C ASN A 307 13.60 22.49 -3.11
N GLN A 308 14.07 21.91 -2.00
CA GLN A 308 14.68 22.66 -0.90
C GLN A 308 16.10 22.16 -0.61
N LYS A 309 17.04 23.09 -0.46
CA LYS A 309 18.45 22.77 -0.17
C LYS A 309 18.70 22.27 1.24
N GLU A 310 17.79 22.57 2.15
CA GLU A 310 17.86 22.13 3.54
C GLU A 310 16.88 20.99 3.80
N ALA A 311 17.13 20.21 4.85
CA ALA A 311 16.22 19.16 5.27
C ALA A 311 14.89 19.77 5.70
N LEU A 312 13.78 19.24 5.17
CA LEU A 312 12.42 19.65 5.52
C LEU A 312 12.15 19.47 7.01
N VAL A 313 12.59 18.33 7.53
CA VAL A 313 12.41 17.95 8.93
C VAL A 313 13.66 17.22 9.39
N LYS A 314 14.07 17.47 10.63
CA LYS A 314 15.11 16.72 11.35
C LYS A 314 14.49 16.16 12.62
N MET A 315 14.42 14.84 12.73
CA MET A 315 13.84 14.16 13.89
C MET A 315 14.92 13.35 14.61
N LEU A 316 15.06 13.53 15.92
CA LEU A 316 15.91 12.66 16.74
C LEU A 316 15.12 11.40 17.08
N CYS A 317 15.41 10.30 16.40
CA CYS A 317 14.67 9.05 16.56
C CYS A 317 15.30 8.14 17.61
N HIS A 318 16.62 7.97 17.55
CA HIS A 318 17.37 7.03 18.37
C HIS A 318 18.56 7.71 19.05
N GLN A 319 19.05 7.11 20.14
CA GLN A 319 20.28 7.58 20.80
C GLN A 319 21.55 7.10 20.08
N GLY A 320 21.46 5.96 19.39
CA GLY A 320 22.51 5.45 18.50
C GLY A 320 22.12 5.58 17.03
N GLY A 321 23.04 5.23 16.14
CA GLY A 321 22.83 5.30 14.69
C GLY A 321 21.60 4.55 14.21
N VAL A 322 20.89 5.16 13.26
CA VAL A 322 19.73 4.56 12.62
C VAL A 322 20.21 3.42 11.72
N ARG A 323 19.67 2.21 11.90
CA ARG A 323 20.02 1.03 11.11
C ARG A 323 19.09 0.81 9.92
N SER A 324 17.81 1.11 10.08
CA SER A 324 16.83 1.01 9.00
C SER A 324 15.66 1.97 9.22
N VAL A 325 15.06 2.42 8.13
CA VAL A 325 13.85 3.23 8.10
C VAL A 325 12.92 2.64 7.05
N THR A 326 11.64 2.54 7.37
CA THR A 326 10.60 2.16 6.42
C THR A 326 9.37 3.05 6.61
N VAL A 327 8.61 3.25 5.55
CA VAL A 327 7.44 4.13 5.53
C VAL A 327 6.27 3.34 4.98
N ASP A 328 5.10 3.54 5.57
CA ASP A 328 3.87 2.93 5.10
C ASP A 328 3.47 3.47 3.71
N LYS A 329 2.80 2.64 2.90
CA LYS A 329 2.31 3.02 1.57
C LYS A 329 1.34 4.19 1.61
N THR A 330 0.59 4.36 2.71
CA THR A 330 -0.29 5.53 2.90
C THR A 330 0.48 6.81 3.23
N GLY A 331 1.76 6.69 3.61
CA GLY A 331 2.60 7.80 4.05
C GLY A 331 2.23 8.36 5.42
N THR A 332 1.44 7.62 6.21
CA THR A 332 0.99 8.06 7.55
C THR A 332 1.99 7.66 8.63
N TYR A 333 2.52 6.43 8.56
CA TYR A 333 3.42 5.89 9.57
C TYR A 333 4.84 5.70 9.04
N MET A 334 5.82 5.98 9.89
CA MET A 334 7.24 5.66 9.67
C MET A 334 7.71 4.75 10.79
N VAL A 335 8.46 3.71 10.44
CA VAL A 335 9.10 2.83 11.43
C VAL A 335 10.61 2.96 11.30
N THR A 336 11.28 3.12 12.45
CA THR A 336 12.73 3.27 12.52
C THR A 336 13.32 2.24 13.47
N SER A 337 14.47 1.68 13.11
CA SER A 337 15.30 0.86 14.01
C SER A 337 16.63 1.53 14.25
N GLY A 338 17.09 1.49 15.50
CA GLY A 338 18.38 2.05 15.91
C GLY A 338 19.35 1.00 16.43
N LEU A 339 20.61 1.41 16.59
CA LEU A 339 21.63 0.64 17.30
C LEU A 339 21.30 0.50 18.81
N ASP A 340 20.41 1.36 19.31
CA ASP A 340 19.86 1.34 20.68
C ASP A 340 18.91 0.16 20.96
N LYS A 341 18.80 -0.80 20.03
CA LYS A 341 17.94 -1.99 20.11
C LYS A 341 16.45 -1.66 20.25
N LYS A 342 16.06 -0.44 19.86
CA LYS A 342 14.66 -0.02 19.87
C LYS A 342 14.13 0.08 18.45
N LEU A 343 12.88 -0.32 18.29
CA LEU A 343 12.07 -0.07 17.10
C LEU A 343 11.00 0.93 17.47
N LYS A 344 10.94 2.06 16.76
CA LYS A 344 9.99 3.13 17.05
C LYS A 344 9.07 3.36 15.86
N VAL A 345 7.79 3.49 16.15
CA VAL A 345 6.75 3.85 15.18
C VAL A 345 6.40 5.31 15.37
N TYR A 346 6.40 6.07 14.29
CA TYR A 346 6.14 7.50 14.26
C TYR A 346 4.92 7.79 13.39
N ASP A 347 4.11 8.75 13.81
CA ASP A 347 3.17 9.43 12.93
C ASP A 347 3.93 10.52 12.15
N ILE A 348 3.97 10.40 10.83
CA ILE A 348 4.68 11.35 9.95
C ILE A 348 3.94 12.69 9.87
N ARG A 349 2.61 12.72 10.04
CA ARG A 349 1.84 13.96 9.92
C ARG A 349 1.99 14.83 11.16
N ALA A 350 2.03 14.20 12.33
CA ALA A 350 2.22 14.87 13.61
C ALA A 350 3.69 14.95 14.05
N PHE A 351 4.58 14.18 13.42
CA PHE A 351 6.00 13.99 13.80
C PHE A 351 6.18 13.55 15.26
N LYS A 352 5.27 12.72 15.76
CA LYS A 352 5.29 12.21 17.15
C LYS A 352 5.56 10.70 17.20
N PRO A 353 6.35 10.22 18.17
CA PRO A 353 6.47 8.79 18.42
C PRO A 353 5.13 8.25 18.95
N LEU A 354 4.65 7.16 18.37
CA LEU A 354 3.43 6.47 18.78
C LEU A 354 3.76 5.32 19.73
N LYS A 355 4.61 4.39 19.29
CA LYS A 355 4.98 3.18 20.04
C LYS A 355 6.48 2.94 19.95
N SER A 356 7.05 2.36 20.99
CA SER A 356 8.45 1.94 21.06
C SER A 356 8.50 0.49 21.51
N TYR A 357 9.16 -0.35 20.73
CA TYR A 357 9.37 -1.76 20.99
C TYR A 357 10.84 -2.04 21.24
N PHE A 358 11.12 -3.01 22.10
CA PHE A 358 12.47 -3.49 22.34
C PHE A 358 12.73 -4.72 21.47
N LEU A 359 13.89 -4.75 20.81
CA LEU A 359 14.36 -5.88 20.02
C LEU A 359 15.61 -6.48 20.67
N PRO A 360 15.87 -7.79 20.52
CA PRO A 360 17.10 -8.42 21.04
C PRO A 360 18.39 -7.75 20.50
N ALA A 361 18.36 -7.36 19.22
CA ALA A 361 19.36 -6.51 18.58
C ALA A 361 18.67 -5.53 17.62
N GLY A 362 19.34 -4.41 17.27
CA GLY A 362 18.75 -3.44 16.35
C GLY A 362 18.48 -4.07 14.98
N ALA A 363 17.29 -3.92 14.41
CA ALA A 363 16.98 -4.52 13.12
C ALA A 363 17.85 -3.95 11.99
N SER A 364 18.47 -4.83 11.19
CA SER A 364 19.36 -4.47 10.07
C SER A 364 18.58 -3.95 8.86
N CYS A 365 17.40 -4.51 8.61
CA CYS A 365 16.49 -4.13 7.53
C CYS A 365 15.05 -4.17 8.06
N LEU A 366 14.28 -3.16 7.67
CA LEU A 366 12.84 -3.06 7.93
C LEU A 366 12.13 -2.94 6.59
N SER A 367 11.03 -3.67 6.43
CA SER A 367 10.15 -3.51 5.27
C SER A 367 8.70 -3.60 5.71
N LEU A 368 7.87 -2.72 5.16
CA LEU A 368 6.46 -2.60 5.48
C LEU A 368 5.65 -3.04 4.27
N SER A 369 4.77 -4.00 4.46
CA SER A 369 3.89 -4.52 3.41
C SER A 369 2.76 -3.55 3.09
N GLN A 370 2.09 -3.76 1.96
CA GLN A 370 0.96 -2.94 1.55
C GLN A 370 -0.23 -2.98 2.52
N ARG A 371 -0.32 -4.02 3.36
CA ARG A 371 -1.38 -4.22 4.36
C ARG A 371 -0.94 -3.88 5.79
N GLY A 372 0.25 -3.32 5.98
CA GLY A 372 0.71 -2.93 7.31
C GLY A 372 1.46 -4.00 8.10
N LEU A 373 1.76 -5.18 7.54
CA LEU A 373 2.70 -6.11 8.17
C LEU A 373 4.11 -5.52 8.12
N LEU A 374 4.81 -5.54 9.25
CA LEU A 374 6.17 -5.06 9.41
C LEU A 374 7.11 -6.26 9.53
N SER A 375 8.08 -6.34 8.63
CA SER A 375 9.19 -7.29 8.74
C SER A 375 10.40 -6.59 9.35
N ALA A 376 10.97 -7.22 10.38
CA ALA A 376 12.18 -6.78 11.06
C ALA A 376 13.23 -7.89 11.05
N ALA A 377 14.31 -7.66 10.30
CA ALA A 377 15.43 -8.59 10.22
C ALA A 377 16.44 -8.30 11.34
N THR A 378 16.64 -9.26 12.23
CA THR A 378 17.55 -9.17 13.37
C THR A 378 18.60 -10.29 13.26
N GLY A 379 19.68 -10.02 12.52
CA GLY A 379 20.71 -11.02 12.24
C GLY A 379 20.14 -12.13 11.36
N ASP A 380 20.06 -13.34 11.90
CA ASP A 380 19.62 -14.54 11.18
C ASP A 380 18.11 -14.78 11.28
N VAL A 381 17.42 -14.07 12.19
CA VAL A 381 15.98 -14.21 12.42
C VAL A 381 15.25 -13.01 11.81
N VAL A 382 14.18 -13.29 11.06
CA VAL A 382 13.25 -12.27 10.58
C VAL A 382 11.94 -12.42 11.36
N GLN A 383 11.54 -11.36 12.05
CA GLN A 383 10.25 -11.29 12.74
C GLN A 383 9.27 -10.51 11.89
N VAL A 384 8.10 -11.08 11.64
CA VAL A 384 6.99 -10.39 10.96
C VAL A 384 5.93 -10.10 12.02
N THR A 385 5.63 -8.83 12.21
CA THR A 385 4.61 -8.38 13.15
C THR A 385 3.50 -7.66 12.40
N ILE A 386 2.26 -7.86 12.84
CA ILE A 386 1.15 -7.03 12.40
C ILE A 386 1.36 -5.67 13.07
N ALA A 387 1.51 -4.60 12.28
CA ALA A 387 1.53 -3.27 12.87
C ALA A 387 0.13 -3.01 13.44
N SER A 388 -0.05 -3.25 14.75
CA SER A 388 -1.26 -2.85 15.46
C SER A 388 -1.42 -1.35 15.19
N THR A 389 -2.46 -0.97 14.44
CA THR A 389 -2.86 0.43 14.46
C THR A 389 -3.08 0.81 15.93
N PRO A 390 -2.75 2.03 16.36
CA PRO A 390 -2.80 2.42 17.77
C PRO A 390 -4.20 2.33 18.41
N ASN A 391 -5.23 1.90 17.68
CA ASN A 391 -6.61 1.76 18.16
C ASN A 391 -7.05 0.29 18.34
N SER A 392 -6.18 -0.70 18.13
CA SER A 392 -6.45 -2.08 18.53
C SER A 392 -5.59 -2.39 19.76
N ASP A 393 -6.19 -2.18 20.93
CA ASP A 393 -5.70 -2.70 22.21
C ASP A 393 -5.91 -4.22 22.29
#